data_AF-A0A1T1I8C8-F1
#
_entry.id   AF-A0A1T1I8C8-F1
#
_cell.length_a   1.000
_cell.length_b   1.000
_cell.length_c   1.000
_cell.angle_alpha   90.00
_cell.angle_beta   90.00
_cell.angle_gamma   90.00
#
_symmetry.space_group_name_H-M   'P 1'
#
loop_
_entity.id
_entity.type
_entity.pdbx_description
1 polymer ?
#
loop_
_entity_poly.entity_id
_entity_poly.type
_entity_poly.pdbx_seq_one_letter_code
_entity_poly.pdbx_strand_id
1 'polypeptide(L)'
;MNAPKEKRNKKIELKLNPSYVNLLNEIAFTYGINNVNSLVDMILNGKALTRSQSGRESKKLMNNIGSQSTQSIQIVKEVLKNANVKKLPLAIAEVQKVETGFKKLKNVASVNILTTFQDQVENLAKSIGSMITGNVRHEADTSKEAERFKRRLSEIDVNERLPRKRNFYSRHTSTVYASNFKNNGVFQAGQRPDAYNRRALKHAIQSKVEFLIEHVNTEQYKRADALLTQWNDLNHAINTSLLEGSSTGIEELFKGIVSLNKKANEIKGTT
;
A
#
# COMPACT_ATOMS: atom_id res chain seq x y z
N MET A 1 9.64 -28.80 -12.22
CA MET A 1 8.51 -29.74 -12.10
C MET A 1 7.60 -29.25 -10.99
N ASN A 2 6.34 -28.90 -11.28
CA ASN A 2 5.38 -28.54 -10.23
C ASN A 2 4.84 -29.82 -9.58
N ALA A 3 5.11 -30.02 -8.29
CA ALA A 3 4.53 -31.13 -7.55
C ALA A 3 3.00 -31.14 -7.69
N PRO A 4 2.36 -32.31 -7.87
CA PRO A 4 0.91 -32.39 -7.99
C PRO A 4 0.25 -31.79 -6.74
N LYS A 5 -0.63 -30.79 -6.93
CA LYS A 5 -1.38 -30.18 -5.82
C LYS A 5 -2.27 -31.24 -5.17
N GLU A 6 -1.96 -31.60 -3.93
CA GLU A 6 -2.75 -32.57 -3.16
C GLU A 6 -4.20 -32.08 -3.01
N LYS A 7 -5.18 -32.94 -3.32
CA LYS A 7 -6.62 -32.58 -3.24
C LYS A 7 -7.06 -32.45 -1.78
N ARG A 8 -7.85 -31.41 -1.47
CA ARG A 8 -8.40 -31.12 -0.13
C ARG A 8 -9.64 -31.98 0.20
N ASN A 9 -9.43 -33.28 0.42
CA ASN A 9 -10.52 -34.24 0.59
C ASN A 9 -10.92 -34.50 2.05
N LYS A 10 -10.10 -34.11 3.04
CA LYS A 10 -10.37 -34.37 4.47
C LYS A 10 -11.21 -33.25 5.06
N LYS A 11 -12.51 -33.52 5.30
CA LYS A 11 -13.44 -32.58 5.93
C LYS A 11 -13.44 -32.76 7.44
N ILE A 12 -13.28 -31.66 8.17
CA ILE A 12 -13.53 -31.57 9.61
C ILE A 12 -14.76 -30.70 9.82
N GLU A 13 -15.63 -31.10 10.72
CA GLU A 13 -16.75 -30.27 11.16
C GLU A 13 -16.82 -30.27 12.68
N LEU A 14 -16.88 -29.08 13.27
CA LEU A 14 -16.81 -28.88 14.71
C LEU A 14 -17.93 -27.95 15.19
N LYS A 15 -18.23 -28.08 16.47
CA LYS A 15 -18.94 -27.05 17.23
C LYS A 15 -17.88 -26.24 17.95
N LEU A 16 -17.68 -24.99 17.60
CA LEU A 16 -16.73 -24.11 18.29
C LEU A 16 -17.49 -23.04 19.05
N ASN A 17 -16.88 -22.52 20.12
CA ASN A 17 -17.34 -21.28 20.76
C ASN A 17 -17.62 -20.21 19.67
N PRO A 18 -18.85 -19.67 19.58
CA PRO A 18 -19.19 -18.67 18.56
C PRO A 18 -18.27 -17.45 18.59
N SER A 19 -17.79 -17.03 19.77
CA SER A 19 -16.84 -15.93 19.91
C SER A 19 -15.49 -16.23 19.26
N TYR A 20 -15.05 -17.50 19.26
CA TYR A 20 -13.83 -17.92 18.56
C TYR A 20 -14.02 -17.88 17.05
N VAL A 21 -15.18 -18.35 16.56
CA VAL A 21 -15.52 -18.27 15.13
C VAL A 21 -15.64 -16.82 14.67
N ASN A 22 -16.23 -15.95 15.47
CA ASN A 22 -16.30 -14.51 15.20
C ASN A 22 -14.91 -13.88 15.14
N LEU A 23 -14.00 -14.25 16.05
CA LEU A 23 -12.61 -13.79 16.00
C LEU A 23 -11.90 -14.24 14.71
N LEU A 24 -12.11 -15.47 14.26
CA LEU A 24 -11.57 -15.93 12.98
C LEU A 24 -12.15 -15.16 11.79
N ASN A 25 -13.44 -14.80 11.84
CA ASN A 25 -14.05 -13.93 10.81
C ASN A 25 -13.44 -12.52 10.85
N GLU A 26 -13.24 -11.93 12.04
CA GLU A 26 -12.58 -10.63 12.21
C GLU A 26 -11.18 -10.67 11.57
N ILE A 27 -10.38 -11.70 11.86
CA ILE A 27 -9.04 -11.88 11.27
C ILE A 27 -9.12 -12.02 9.75
N ALA A 28 -10.00 -12.88 9.24
CA ALA A 28 -10.16 -13.08 7.80
C ALA A 28 -10.49 -11.76 7.09
N PHE A 29 -11.40 -10.97 7.65
CA PHE A 29 -11.77 -9.65 7.13
C PHE A 29 -10.59 -8.68 7.15
N THR A 30 -9.89 -8.53 8.29
CA THR A 30 -8.77 -7.59 8.43
C THR A 30 -7.61 -7.88 7.47
N TYR A 31 -7.37 -9.16 7.16
CA TYR A 31 -6.28 -9.59 6.27
C TYR A 31 -6.75 -9.86 4.83
N GLY A 32 -7.99 -9.50 4.47
CA GLY A 32 -8.50 -9.64 3.10
C GLY A 32 -8.65 -11.09 2.62
N ILE A 33 -8.86 -12.03 3.54
CA ILE A 33 -9.00 -13.46 3.27
C ILE A 33 -10.48 -13.79 3.07
N ASN A 34 -10.80 -14.42 1.93
CA ASN A 34 -12.17 -14.66 1.46
C ASN A 34 -13.13 -15.26 2.48
N ASN A 35 -12.65 -16.15 3.35
CA ASN A 35 -13.46 -16.80 4.38
C ASN A 35 -12.59 -17.49 5.44
N VAL A 36 -13.20 -17.80 6.58
CA VAL A 36 -12.59 -18.51 7.71
C VAL A 36 -11.97 -19.85 7.31
N ASN A 37 -12.55 -20.57 6.35
CA ASN A 37 -12.01 -21.87 5.93
C ASN A 37 -10.66 -21.71 5.24
N SER A 38 -10.55 -20.68 4.39
CA SER A 38 -9.31 -20.33 3.70
C SER A 38 -8.26 -19.82 4.70
N LEU A 39 -8.67 -19.00 5.66
CA LEU A 39 -7.82 -18.53 6.76
C LEU A 39 -7.21 -19.71 7.53
N VAL A 40 -8.05 -20.62 8.03
CA VAL A 40 -7.58 -21.76 8.81
C VAL A 40 -6.68 -22.66 7.99
N ASP A 41 -7.01 -22.91 6.72
CA ASP A 41 -6.13 -23.70 5.85
C ASP A 41 -4.77 -23.01 5.64
N MET A 42 -4.72 -21.70 5.44
CA MET A 42 -3.47 -20.94 5.36
C MET A 42 -2.62 -21.12 6.62
N ILE A 43 -3.20 -20.89 7.80
CA ILE A 43 -2.51 -21.01 9.08
C ILE A 43 -1.98 -22.43 9.31
N LEU A 44 -2.79 -23.46 9.05
CA LEU A 44 -2.38 -24.85 9.29
C LEU A 44 -1.27 -25.34 8.34
N ASN A 45 -1.18 -24.73 7.15
CA ASN A 45 -0.08 -24.90 6.20
C ASN A 45 1.14 -24.03 6.52
N GLY A 46 1.15 -23.29 7.64
CA GLY A 46 2.26 -22.40 8.02
C GLY A 46 2.41 -21.18 7.10
N LYS A 47 1.34 -20.77 6.41
CA LYS A 47 1.37 -19.54 5.62
C LYS A 47 1.12 -18.35 6.53
N ALA A 48 1.99 -17.36 6.40
CA ALA A 48 1.78 -16.06 7.00
C ALA A 48 0.53 -15.37 6.44
N LEU A 49 -0.17 -14.65 7.32
CA LEU A 49 -1.33 -13.84 7.00
C LEU A 49 -0.84 -12.43 6.73
N THR A 50 -0.83 -12.04 5.45
CA THR A 50 -0.31 -10.75 5.03
C THR A 50 -1.45 -9.81 4.66
N ARG A 51 -1.44 -8.59 5.20
CA ARG A 51 -2.31 -7.51 4.72
C ARG A 51 -1.52 -6.46 3.94
N SER A 52 -2.11 -5.93 2.89
CA SER A 52 -1.50 -4.87 2.07
C SER A 52 -1.67 -3.51 2.71
N GLN A 53 -0.55 -2.90 3.13
CA GLN A 53 -0.45 -1.47 3.46
C GLN A 53 0.20 -0.69 2.31
N SER A 54 0.99 -1.38 1.48
CA SER A 54 1.64 -0.87 0.27
C SER A 54 0.68 -0.13 -0.67
N GLY A 55 -0.54 -0.63 -0.85
CA GLY A 55 -1.57 0.03 -1.66
C GLY A 55 -2.05 1.37 -1.08
N ARG A 56 -2.20 1.47 0.24
CA ARG A 56 -2.59 2.71 0.92
C ARG A 56 -1.47 3.75 0.89
N GLU A 57 -0.24 3.31 1.13
CA GLU A 57 0.98 4.12 1.05
C GLU A 57 1.18 4.69 -0.36
N SER A 58 1.07 3.83 -1.37
CA SER A 58 1.18 4.21 -2.78
C SER A 58 0.12 5.21 -3.18
N LYS A 59 -1.14 4.98 -2.79
CA LYS A 59 -2.25 5.90 -3.07
C LYS A 59 -2.05 7.27 -2.42
N LYS A 60 -1.56 7.32 -1.18
CA LYS A 60 -1.27 8.58 -0.48
C LYS A 60 -0.22 9.41 -1.24
N LEU A 61 0.87 8.76 -1.67
CA LEU A 61 1.92 9.38 -2.48
C LEU A 61 1.37 9.87 -3.84
N MET A 62 0.65 9.02 -4.57
CA MET A 62 0.09 9.39 -5.88
C MET A 62 -0.88 10.57 -5.80
N ASN A 63 -1.71 10.61 -4.76
CA ASN A 63 -2.62 11.74 -4.53
C ASN A 63 -1.83 13.04 -4.28
N ASN A 64 -0.75 12.98 -3.50
CA ASN A 64 0.09 14.15 -3.25
C ASN A 64 0.80 14.60 -4.54
N ILE A 65 1.39 13.67 -5.32
CA ILE A 65 1.96 13.96 -6.65
C ILE A 65 0.95 14.68 -7.56
N GLY A 66 -0.29 14.17 -7.64
CA GLY A 66 -1.34 14.79 -8.44
C GLY A 66 -1.68 16.21 -8.00
N SER A 67 -1.75 16.45 -6.69
CA SER A 67 -1.97 17.78 -6.11
C SER A 67 -0.85 18.74 -6.46
N GLN A 68 0.42 18.33 -6.27
CA GLN A 68 1.57 19.16 -6.58
C GLN A 68 1.69 19.47 -8.07
N SER A 69 1.43 18.47 -8.93
CA SER A 69 1.38 18.65 -10.39
C SER A 69 0.36 19.72 -10.78
N THR A 70 -0.82 19.65 -10.17
CA THR A 70 -1.92 20.58 -10.45
C THR A 70 -1.56 21.98 -10.00
N GLN A 71 -1.03 22.14 -8.77
CA GLN A 71 -0.61 23.44 -8.24
C GLN A 71 0.48 24.10 -9.10
N SER A 72 1.52 23.35 -9.46
CA SER A 72 2.58 23.84 -10.35
C SER A 72 2.02 24.35 -11.68
N ILE A 73 1.11 23.60 -12.31
CA ILE A 73 0.49 24.00 -13.59
C ILE A 73 -0.34 25.27 -13.41
N GLN A 74 -1.05 25.43 -12.29
CA GLN A 74 -1.85 26.63 -12.02
C GLN A 74 -0.97 27.87 -11.80
N ILE A 75 0.17 27.73 -11.11
CA ILE A 75 1.16 28.82 -10.96
C ILE A 75 1.61 29.32 -12.33
N VAL A 76 1.97 28.40 -13.25
CA VAL A 76 2.38 28.78 -14.60
C VAL A 76 1.24 29.48 -15.37
N LYS A 77 0.01 28.98 -15.26
CA LYS A 77 -1.16 29.61 -15.89
C LYS A 77 -1.40 31.03 -15.36
N GLU A 78 -1.28 31.25 -14.05
CA GLU A 78 -1.51 32.59 -13.47
C GLU A 78 -0.42 33.57 -13.91
N VAL A 79 0.85 33.18 -13.95
CA VAL A 79 1.93 34.06 -14.45
C VAL A 79 1.77 34.34 -15.95
N LEU A 80 1.38 33.36 -16.76
CA LEU A 80 1.05 33.59 -18.17
C LEU A 80 -0.15 34.53 -18.34
N LYS A 81 -1.16 34.44 -17.48
CA LYS A 81 -2.30 35.37 -17.46
C LYS A 81 -1.85 36.78 -17.04
N ASN A 82 -0.98 36.89 -16.04
CA ASN A 82 -0.38 38.15 -15.61
C ASN A 82 0.38 38.84 -16.76
N ALA A 83 1.14 38.08 -17.54
CA ALA A 83 1.87 38.59 -18.69
C ALA A 83 0.96 38.93 -19.89
N ASN A 84 0.07 38.01 -20.28
CA ASN A 84 -0.66 38.11 -21.55
C ASN A 84 -1.94 38.95 -21.45
N VAL A 85 -2.64 38.88 -20.32
CA VAL A 85 -3.94 39.54 -20.10
C VAL A 85 -3.77 40.81 -19.29
N LYS A 86 -3.15 40.73 -18.10
CA LYS A 86 -2.94 41.89 -17.22
C LYS A 86 -1.78 42.79 -17.66
N LYS A 87 -0.97 42.33 -18.62
CA LYS A 87 0.19 43.04 -19.17
C LYS A 87 1.18 43.54 -18.11
N LEU A 88 1.41 42.75 -17.06
CA LEU A 88 2.34 43.13 -15.98
C LEU A 88 3.80 43.04 -16.48
N PRO A 89 4.60 44.13 -16.41
CA PRO A 89 5.93 44.17 -17.01
C PRO A 89 6.89 43.09 -16.51
N LEU A 90 6.90 42.82 -15.21
CA LEU A 90 7.77 41.81 -14.60
C LEU A 90 7.42 40.39 -15.08
N ALA A 91 6.11 40.07 -15.17
CA ALA A 91 5.64 38.80 -15.69
C ALA A 91 5.98 38.63 -17.18
N ILE A 92 5.87 39.69 -17.99
CA ILE A 92 6.23 39.66 -19.41
C ILE A 92 7.73 39.35 -19.56
N ALA A 93 8.59 40.04 -18.80
CA ALA A 93 10.03 39.83 -18.86
C ALA A 93 10.42 38.39 -18.45
N GLU A 94 9.81 37.85 -17.40
CA GLU A 94 10.04 36.47 -16.97
C GLU A 94 9.59 35.46 -18.03
N VAL A 95 8.39 35.63 -18.59
CA VAL A 95 7.86 34.77 -19.66
C VAL A 95 8.80 34.75 -20.87
N GLN A 96 9.29 35.91 -21.33
CA GLN A 96 10.23 36.01 -22.45
C GLN A 96 11.58 35.33 -22.14
N LYS A 97 12.08 35.50 -20.91
CA LYS A 97 13.32 34.86 -20.46
C LYS A 97 13.20 33.34 -20.45
N VAL A 98 12.10 32.82 -19.91
CA VAL A 98 11.78 31.39 -19.90
C VAL A 98 11.63 30.84 -21.31
N GLU A 99 10.90 31.55 -22.18
CA GLU A 99 10.71 31.16 -23.58
C GLU A 99 12.06 31.04 -24.31
N THR A 100 12.93 32.05 -24.14
CA THR A 100 14.26 32.09 -24.74
C THR A 100 15.13 30.95 -24.22
N GLY A 101 15.06 30.64 -22.92
CA GLY A 101 15.74 29.50 -22.32
C GLY A 101 15.32 28.18 -22.97
N PHE A 102 14.02 27.98 -23.19
CA PHE A 102 13.52 26.76 -23.82
C PHE A 102 13.86 26.65 -25.30
N LYS A 103 13.80 27.74 -26.06
CA LYS A 103 14.22 27.77 -27.47
C LYS A 103 15.66 27.30 -27.61
N LYS A 104 16.56 27.80 -26.75
CA LYS A 104 17.96 27.38 -26.70
C LYS A 104 18.13 25.91 -26.32
N LEU A 105 17.41 25.45 -25.28
CA LEU A 105 17.52 24.07 -24.80
C LEU A 105 17.03 23.05 -25.84
N LYS A 106 15.91 23.34 -26.52
CA LYS A 106 15.28 22.44 -27.49
C LYS A 106 15.81 22.62 -28.92
N ASN A 107 16.62 23.65 -29.17
CA ASN A 107 17.09 24.06 -30.50
C ASN A 107 15.93 24.28 -31.50
N VAL A 108 14.93 25.08 -31.11
CA VAL A 108 13.73 25.37 -31.93
C VAL A 108 13.41 26.87 -31.95
N ALA A 109 12.72 27.31 -33.01
CA ALA A 109 12.37 28.73 -33.20
C ALA A 109 11.24 29.22 -32.27
N SER A 110 10.33 28.33 -31.86
CA SER A 110 9.18 28.65 -30.99
C SER A 110 8.91 27.54 -29.99
N VAL A 111 8.39 27.91 -28.81
CA VAL A 111 8.04 26.95 -27.75
C VAL A 111 6.76 27.38 -27.06
N ASN A 112 5.85 26.43 -26.84
CA ASN A 112 4.75 26.62 -25.88
C ASN A 112 5.27 26.34 -24.46
N ILE A 113 5.39 27.40 -23.65
CA ILE A 113 5.90 27.33 -22.27
C ILE A 113 5.05 26.39 -21.41
N LEU A 114 3.72 26.51 -21.51
CA LEU A 114 2.80 25.69 -20.71
C LEU A 114 2.94 24.21 -21.04
N THR A 115 2.93 23.85 -22.33
CA THR A 115 3.10 22.46 -22.76
C THR A 115 4.47 21.92 -22.32
N THR A 116 5.53 22.69 -22.54
CA THR A 116 6.89 22.27 -22.14
C THR A 116 7.01 22.07 -20.63
N PHE A 117 6.33 22.90 -19.83
CA PHE A 117 6.29 22.71 -18.39
C PHE A 117 5.49 21.47 -17.98
N GLN A 118 4.33 21.27 -18.60
CA GLN A 118 3.49 20.10 -18.34
C GLN A 118 4.27 18.80 -18.57
N ASP A 119 5.05 18.73 -19.65
CA ASP A 119 5.93 17.58 -19.92
C ASP A 119 6.94 17.34 -18.78
N GLN A 120 7.56 18.41 -18.27
CA GLN A 120 8.55 18.32 -17.17
C GLN A 120 7.92 17.88 -15.85
N VAL A 121 6.73 18.39 -15.54
CA VAL A 121 5.95 18.01 -14.37
C VAL A 121 5.48 16.56 -14.47
N GLU A 122 5.00 16.13 -15.64
CA GLU A 122 4.57 14.75 -15.85
C GLU A 122 5.75 13.78 -15.73
N ASN A 123 6.92 14.15 -16.25
CA ASN A 123 8.15 13.37 -16.08
C ASN A 123 8.56 13.25 -14.61
N LEU A 124 8.40 14.32 -13.81
CA LEU A 124 8.68 14.28 -12.37
C LEU A 124 7.69 13.37 -11.64
N ALA A 125 6.40 13.53 -11.93
CA ALA A 125 5.33 12.71 -11.37
C ALA A 125 5.56 11.22 -11.65
N LYS A 126 5.87 10.86 -12.90
CA LYS A 126 6.24 9.50 -13.30
C LYS A 126 7.49 9.02 -12.57
N SER A 127 8.49 9.90 -12.43
CA SER A 127 9.76 9.54 -11.81
C SER A 127 9.61 9.20 -10.34
N ILE A 128 8.97 10.08 -9.55
CA ILE A 128 8.67 9.83 -8.14
C ILE A 128 7.73 8.63 -8.00
N GLY A 129 6.70 8.52 -8.84
CA GLY A 129 5.72 7.43 -8.72
C GLY A 129 6.30 6.04 -8.99
N SER A 130 7.23 5.92 -9.93
CA SER A 130 7.90 4.64 -10.18
C SER A 130 8.86 4.19 -9.06
N MET A 131 9.28 5.09 -8.14
CA MET A 131 10.16 4.72 -7.03
C MET A 131 9.48 3.78 -6.03
N ILE A 132 8.15 3.75 -5.99
CA ILE A 132 7.39 2.99 -4.98
C ILE A 132 6.68 1.75 -5.51
N THR A 133 6.71 1.54 -6.83
CA THR A 133 6.04 0.40 -7.48
C THR A 133 6.91 -0.86 -7.55
N GLY A 134 8.17 -0.79 -7.13
CA GLY A 134 9.18 -1.80 -7.46
C GLY A 134 9.52 -2.84 -6.40
N ASN A 135 9.43 -2.51 -5.11
CA ASN A 135 9.89 -3.40 -4.03
C ASN A 135 8.97 -3.35 -2.83
N VAL A 136 8.33 -4.47 -2.57
CA VAL A 136 7.45 -4.67 -1.44
C VAL A 136 8.20 -5.43 -0.35
N ARG A 137 8.10 -4.97 0.90
CA ARG A 137 8.68 -5.64 2.06
C ARG A 137 7.58 -6.23 2.94
N HIS A 138 7.80 -7.46 3.39
CA HIS A 138 6.96 -8.11 4.39
C HIS A 138 7.64 -7.99 5.76
N GLU A 139 6.92 -7.43 6.72
CA GLU A 139 7.38 -7.26 8.10
C GLU A 139 6.33 -7.80 9.06
N ALA A 140 6.73 -8.10 10.30
CA ALA A 140 5.79 -8.53 11.33
C ALA A 140 4.74 -7.43 11.59
N ASP A 141 3.46 -7.80 11.61
CA ASP A 141 2.40 -6.85 11.94
C ASP A 141 2.41 -6.57 13.45
N THR A 142 2.93 -5.39 13.82
CA THR A 142 3.00 -4.89 15.20
C THR A 142 1.83 -3.96 15.54
N SER A 143 0.75 -3.95 14.75
CA SER A 143 -0.44 -3.16 15.06
C SER A 143 -1.16 -3.65 16.32
N LYS A 144 -1.87 -2.74 17.00
CA LYS A 144 -2.73 -3.06 18.14
C LYS A 144 -3.78 -4.13 17.78
N GLU A 145 -4.25 -4.14 16.53
CA GLU A 145 -5.17 -5.14 16.00
C GLU A 145 -4.53 -6.54 15.95
N ALA A 146 -3.32 -6.67 15.41
CA ALA A 146 -2.60 -7.94 15.36
C ALA A 146 -2.29 -8.48 16.76
N GLU A 147 -1.86 -7.62 17.69
CA GLU A 147 -1.66 -7.97 19.10
C GLU A 147 -2.97 -8.43 19.77
N ARG A 148 -4.07 -7.70 19.55
CA ARG A 148 -5.41 -8.08 20.04
C ARG A 148 -5.82 -9.45 19.51
N PHE A 149 -5.56 -9.76 18.24
CA PHE A 149 -5.87 -11.07 17.67
C PHE A 149 -5.04 -12.19 18.30
N LYS A 150 -3.72 -12.02 18.42
CA LYS A 150 -2.85 -13.00 19.11
C LYS A 150 -3.35 -13.28 20.52
N ARG A 151 -3.64 -12.23 21.30
CA ARG A 151 -4.15 -12.35 22.68
C ARG A 151 -5.51 -13.03 22.76
N ARG A 152 -6.48 -12.64 21.93
CA ARG A 152 -7.82 -13.25 21.97
C ARG A 152 -7.80 -14.70 21.48
N LEU A 153 -6.92 -15.04 20.52
CA LEU A 153 -6.74 -16.42 20.09
C LEU A 153 -6.25 -17.30 21.26
N SER A 154 -5.40 -16.78 22.16
CA SER A 154 -4.98 -17.47 23.39
C SER A 154 -6.11 -17.61 24.42
N GLU A 155 -6.81 -16.53 24.70
CA GLU A 155 -7.76 -16.42 25.83
C GLU A 155 -9.06 -17.19 25.60
N ILE A 156 -9.65 -17.12 24.41
CA ILE A 156 -10.98 -17.70 24.17
C ILE A 156 -10.92 -19.23 24.28
N ASP A 157 -11.67 -19.83 25.21
CA ASP A 157 -11.85 -21.28 25.23
C ASP A 157 -12.78 -21.70 24.08
N VAL A 158 -12.24 -22.53 23.19
CA VAL A 158 -12.95 -23.11 22.04
C VAL A 158 -14.08 -24.07 22.44
N ASN A 159 -14.10 -24.53 23.70
CA ASN A 159 -15.10 -25.45 24.23
C ASN A 159 -16.22 -24.75 25.01
N GLU A 160 -16.12 -23.45 25.27
CA GLU A 160 -17.14 -22.72 26.01
C GLU A 160 -18.35 -22.42 25.09
N ARG A 161 -19.56 -22.37 25.68
CA ARG A 161 -20.80 -21.90 25.01
C ARG A 161 -21.04 -22.53 23.63
N LEU A 162 -20.84 -23.85 23.52
CA LEU A 162 -20.97 -24.55 22.25
C LEU A 162 -22.41 -24.46 21.68
N PRO A 163 -22.57 -24.14 20.39
CA PRO A 163 -23.88 -24.09 19.77
C PRO A 163 -24.51 -25.48 19.62
N ARG A 164 -25.84 -25.50 19.48
CA ARG A 164 -26.62 -26.74 19.25
C ARG A 164 -26.20 -27.45 17.96
N LYS A 165 -25.98 -26.70 16.88
CA LYS A 165 -25.55 -27.19 15.56
C LYS A 165 -24.06 -26.92 15.32
N ARG A 166 -23.44 -27.69 14.43
CA ARG A 166 -22.06 -27.44 13.97
C ARG A 166 -22.03 -26.08 13.28
N ASN A 167 -21.09 -25.22 13.67
CA ASN A 167 -20.94 -23.85 13.17
C ASN A 167 -19.60 -23.61 12.47
N PHE A 168 -18.75 -24.64 12.36
CA PHE A 168 -17.47 -24.57 11.70
C PHE A 168 -17.19 -25.84 10.90
N TYR A 169 -16.65 -25.68 9.70
CA TYR A 169 -16.09 -26.78 8.94
C TYR A 169 -14.85 -26.32 8.19
N SER A 170 -13.91 -27.21 7.93
CA SER A 170 -12.74 -26.93 7.10
C SER A 170 -12.37 -28.16 6.27
N ARG A 171 -11.69 -27.94 5.14
CA ARG A 171 -11.22 -29.01 4.25
C ARG A 171 -9.73 -28.91 4.06
N HIS A 172 -9.03 -30.01 4.31
CA HIS A 172 -7.58 -30.08 4.31
C HIS A 172 -7.07 -31.19 3.39
N THR A 173 -5.81 -31.09 3.00
CA THR A 173 -5.08 -32.20 2.39
C THR A 173 -4.82 -33.29 3.43
N SER A 174 -4.47 -34.51 3.01
CA SER A 174 -4.21 -35.61 3.96
C SER A 174 -3.00 -35.30 4.84
N THR A 175 -1.98 -34.65 4.27
CA THR A 175 -0.77 -34.22 4.97
C THR A 175 -1.06 -33.20 6.08
N VAL A 176 -1.82 -32.15 5.77
CA VAL A 176 -2.22 -31.12 6.76
C VAL A 176 -3.14 -31.72 7.82
N TYR A 177 -4.06 -32.60 7.42
CA TYR A 177 -4.93 -33.28 8.35
C TYR A 177 -4.13 -34.16 9.33
N ALA A 178 -3.19 -34.96 8.83
CA ALA A 178 -2.39 -35.85 9.65
C ALA A 178 -1.52 -35.08 10.66
N SER A 179 -0.81 -34.04 10.19
CA SER A 179 0.10 -33.26 11.03
C SER A 179 -0.59 -32.44 12.13
N ASN A 180 -1.88 -32.10 11.98
CA ASN A 180 -2.58 -31.23 12.92
C ASN A 180 -3.69 -31.95 13.72
N PHE A 181 -4.22 -33.06 13.22
CA PHE A 181 -5.39 -33.73 13.80
C PHE A 181 -5.22 -35.24 13.97
N LYS A 182 -4.21 -35.89 13.35
CA LYS A 182 -3.90 -37.29 13.68
C LYS A 182 -2.96 -37.35 14.87
N ASN A 183 -3.56 -37.57 16.03
CA ASN A 183 -3.15 -38.66 16.90
C ASN A 183 -4.41 -39.18 17.57
N ASN A 184 -4.51 -40.52 17.64
CA ASN A 184 -5.58 -41.33 18.22
C ASN A 184 -6.75 -41.60 17.27
N GLY A 185 -7.02 -42.87 16.99
CA GLY A 185 -8.10 -43.37 16.12
C GLY A 185 -9.54 -43.08 16.60
N VAL A 186 -9.87 -41.80 16.82
CA VAL A 186 -11.11 -41.33 17.47
C VAL A 186 -12.15 -40.81 16.47
N PHE A 187 -11.82 -40.71 15.18
CA PHE A 187 -12.85 -40.47 14.15
C PHE A 187 -13.58 -41.77 13.79
N GLN A 188 -14.43 -42.24 14.70
CA GLN A 188 -15.54 -43.12 14.33
C GLN A 188 -16.71 -42.25 13.85
N ALA A 189 -17.15 -42.45 12.61
CA ALA A 189 -18.33 -41.80 12.08
C ALA A 189 -19.53 -42.06 13.02
N GLY A 190 -20.16 -41.00 13.54
CA GLY A 190 -21.28 -41.10 14.47
C GLY A 190 -20.96 -40.77 15.94
N GLN A 191 -19.69 -40.67 16.36
CA GLN A 191 -19.33 -40.26 17.71
C GLN A 191 -19.25 -38.73 17.87
N ARG A 192 -19.46 -38.24 19.11
CA ARG A 192 -19.54 -36.80 19.44
C ARG A 192 -18.28 -36.07 18.93
N PRO A 193 -18.42 -34.87 18.33
CA PRO A 193 -17.27 -34.10 17.85
C PRO A 193 -16.30 -33.83 19.00
N ASP A 194 -15.13 -34.45 18.88
CA ASP A 194 -14.13 -34.62 19.92
C ASP A 194 -13.61 -33.28 20.49
N ALA A 195 -13.50 -33.20 21.81
CA ALA A 195 -12.85 -32.08 22.50
C ALA A 195 -11.36 -31.96 22.09
N TYR A 196 -10.72 -33.10 21.78
CA TYR A 196 -9.34 -33.13 21.29
C TYR A 196 -9.19 -32.36 19.98
N ASN A 197 -10.06 -32.58 18.99
CA ASN A 197 -9.95 -31.89 17.69
C ASN A 197 -10.12 -30.37 17.80
N ARG A 198 -10.95 -29.89 18.74
CA ARG A 198 -11.08 -28.45 19.03
C ARG A 198 -9.82 -27.88 19.65
N ARG A 199 -9.26 -28.58 20.65
CA ARG A 199 -8.01 -28.18 21.30
C ARG A 199 -6.84 -28.22 20.33
N ALA A 200 -6.75 -29.25 19.50
CA ALA A 200 -5.76 -29.39 18.44
C ALA A 200 -5.86 -28.25 17.42
N LEU A 201 -7.08 -27.89 16.99
CA LEU A 201 -7.32 -26.72 16.14
C LEU A 201 -6.85 -25.43 16.82
N LYS A 202 -7.27 -25.19 18.07
CA LYS A 202 -6.88 -24.00 18.86
C LYS A 202 -5.37 -23.88 18.94
N HIS A 203 -4.71 -24.97 19.37
CA HIS A 203 -3.26 -25.03 19.52
C HIS A 203 -2.53 -24.83 18.19
N ALA A 204 -2.96 -25.50 17.12
CA ALA A 204 -2.34 -25.37 15.81
C ALA A 204 -2.48 -23.94 15.25
N ILE A 205 -3.63 -23.29 15.44
CA ILE A 205 -3.82 -21.89 15.04
C ILE A 205 -2.90 -20.98 15.84
N GLN A 206 -2.86 -21.11 17.17
CA GLN A 206 -2.05 -20.25 18.04
C GLN A 206 -0.55 -20.37 17.77
N SER A 207 -0.06 -21.59 17.55
CA SER A 207 1.37 -21.86 17.36
C SER A 207 1.88 -21.52 15.97
N LYS A 208 1.01 -21.48 14.95
CA LYS A 208 1.40 -21.28 13.55
C LYS A 208 0.97 -19.96 12.95
N VAL A 209 0.10 -19.20 13.62
CA VAL A 209 -0.37 -17.93 13.08
C VAL A 209 0.77 -16.92 13.08
N GLU A 210 1.15 -16.48 11.89
CA GLU A 210 2.08 -15.39 11.69
C GLU A 210 1.33 -14.25 10.99
N PHE A 211 1.37 -13.07 11.60
CA PHE A 211 0.73 -11.88 11.06
C PHE A 211 1.82 -10.99 10.45
N LEU A 212 1.68 -10.72 9.16
CA LEU A 212 2.58 -9.86 8.42
C LEU A 212 1.84 -8.67 7.84
N ILE A 213 2.57 -7.58 7.67
CA ILE A 213 2.15 -6.40 6.95
C ILE A 213 3.09 -6.19 5.78
N GLU A 214 2.49 -5.85 4.66
CA GLU A 214 3.19 -5.57 3.42
C GLU A 214 3.30 -4.06 3.24
N HIS A 215 4.53 -3.53 3.24
CA HIS A 215 4.84 -2.12 3.02
C HIS A 215 5.52 -1.90 1.67
N VAL A 216 5.39 -0.68 1.15
CA VAL A 216 6.39 -0.18 0.19
C VAL A 216 7.76 -0.21 0.88
N ASN A 217 8.81 -0.53 0.14
CA ASN A 217 10.18 -0.43 0.67
C ASN A 217 10.37 0.92 1.38
N THR A 218 10.68 0.87 2.67
CA THR A 218 10.69 2.04 3.55
C THR A 218 11.69 3.11 3.10
N GLU A 219 12.86 2.70 2.61
CA GLU A 219 13.88 3.62 2.11
C GLU A 219 13.46 4.29 0.81
N GLN A 220 12.85 3.53 -0.11
CA GLN A 220 12.28 4.11 -1.34
C GLN A 220 11.13 5.07 -1.03
N TYR A 221 10.25 4.71 -0.09
CA TYR A 221 9.16 5.57 0.37
C TYR A 221 9.71 6.88 0.96
N LYS A 222 10.69 6.82 1.88
CA LYS A 222 11.32 8.02 2.46
C LYS A 222 11.94 8.92 1.40
N ARG A 223 12.64 8.35 0.43
CA ARG A 223 13.25 9.11 -0.68
C ARG A 223 12.20 9.80 -1.55
N ALA A 224 11.11 9.09 -1.88
CA ALA A 224 10.00 9.66 -2.65
C ALA A 224 9.27 10.77 -1.88
N ASP A 225 9.02 10.56 -0.58
CA ASP A 225 8.39 11.53 0.31
C ASP A 225 9.25 12.80 0.45
N ALA A 226 10.57 12.66 0.60
CA ALA A 226 11.48 13.81 0.67
C ALA A 226 11.51 14.67 -0.61
N LEU A 227 11.42 14.03 -1.80
CA LEU A 227 11.29 14.75 -3.06
C LEU A 227 9.94 15.47 -3.16
N LEU A 228 8.87 14.82 -2.70
CA LEU A 228 7.55 15.43 -2.65
C LEU A 228 7.47 16.62 -1.71
N THR A 229 8.11 16.56 -0.53
CA THR A 229 8.18 17.69 0.39
C THR A 229 8.88 18.87 -0.27
N GLN A 230 10.04 18.66 -0.91
CA GLN A 230 10.73 19.73 -1.64
C GLN A 230 9.87 20.34 -2.76
N TRP A 231 9.11 19.52 -3.48
CA TRP A 231 8.19 20.01 -4.50
C TRP A 231 7.04 20.83 -3.90
N ASN A 232 6.45 20.35 -2.81
CA ASN A 232 5.41 21.05 -2.08
C ASN A 232 5.88 22.41 -1.55
N ASP A 233 7.06 22.46 -0.95
CA ASP A 233 7.63 23.70 -0.39
C ASP A 233 7.88 24.74 -1.49
N LEU A 234 8.37 24.29 -2.66
CA LEU A 234 8.55 25.13 -3.84
C LEU A 234 7.22 25.71 -4.34
N ASN A 235 6.20 24.86 -4.51
CA ASN A 235 4.86 25.30 -4.91
C ASN A 235 4.27 26.28 -3.89
N HIS A 236 4.37 25.96 -2.61
CA HIS A 236 3.85 26.77 -1.52
C HIS A 236 4.48 28.16 -1.52
N ALA A 237 5.81 28.25 -1.55
CA ALA A 237 6.53 29.52 -1.53
C ALA A 237 6.09 30.46 -2.67
N ILE A 238 6.01 29.94 -3.90
CA ILE A 238 5.62 30.73 -5.07
C ILE A 238 4.15 31.11 -5.01
N ASN A 239 3.28 30.17 -4.61
CA ASN A 239 1.85 30.45 -4.51
C ASN A 239 1.55 31.50 -3.43
N THR A 240 2.22 31.44 -2.27
CA THR A 240 2.14 32.48 -1.24
C THR A 240 2.59 33.83 -1.79
N SER A 241 3.71 33.88 -2.49
CA SER A 241 4.19 35.13 -3.11
C SER A 241 3.18 35.71 -4.11
N LEU A 242 2.55 34.88 -4.95
CA LEU A 242 1.51 35.31 -5.88
C LEU A 242 0.25 35.85 -5.16
N LEU A 243 -0.14 35.23 -4.05
CA LEU A 243 -1.25 35.70 -3.21
C LEU A 243 -0.94 37.04 -2.53
N GLU A 244 0.32 37.27 -2.17
CA GLU A 244 0.81 38.53 -1.58
C GLU A 244 1.03 39.65 -2.61
N GLY A 245 0.76 39.39 -3.90
CA GLY A 245 0.79 40.40 -4.96
C GLY A 245 1.99 40.31 -5.90
N SER A 246 2.84 39.29 -5.79
CA SER A 246 3.85 38.99 -6.81
C SER A 246 3.19 38.66 -8.15
N SER A 247 3.94 38.87 -9.23
CA SER A 247 3.49 38.54 -10.60
C SER A 247 4.39 37.54 -11.31
N THR A 248 5.43 37.07 -10.64
CA THR A 248 6.50 36.22 -11.18
C THR A 248 6.71 34.96 -10.33
N GLY A 249 7.58 34.06 -10.78
CA GLY A 249 8.03 32.89 -10.02
C GLY A 249 8.13 31.61 -10.85
N ILE A 250 7.73 31.64 -12.12
CA ILE A 250 7.81 30.46 -12.99
C ILE A 250 9.25 30.07 -13.29
N GLU A 251 10.21 31.00 -13.38
CA GLU A 251 11.62 30.67 -13.62
C GLU A 251 12.18 29.80 -12.48
N GLU A 252 11.90 30.16 -11.24
CA GLU A 252 12.30 29.39 -10.06
C GLU A 252 11.60 28.03 -10.02
N LEU A 253 10.31 28.00 -10.34
CA LEU A 253 9.56 26.76 -10.47
C LEU A 253 10.19 25.82 -11.50
N PHE A 254 10.53 26.32 -12.70
CA PHE A 254 11.20 25.55 -13.75
C PHE A 254 12.52 24.97 -13.28
N LYS A 255 13.39 25.79 -12.67
CA LYS A 255 14.68 25.34 -12.14
C LYS A 255 14.50 24.27 -11.06
N GLY A 256 13.54 24.48 -10.16
CA GLY A 256 13.21 23.53 -9.09
C GLY A 256 12.73 22.19 -9.63
N ILE A 257 11.79 22.18 -10.59
CA ILE A 257 11.29 20.95 -11.20
C ILE A 257 12.40 20.19 -11.95
N VAL A 258 13.25 20.88 -12.70
CA VAL A 258 14.39 20.25 -13.39
C VAL A 258 15.38 19.64 -12.40
N SER A 259 15.69 20.35 -11.31
CA SER A 259 16.54 19.84 -10.23
C SER A 259 15.96 18.60 -9.57
N LEU A 260 14.66 18.62 -9.25
CA LEU A 260 13.96 17.48 -8.67
C LEU A 260 13.93 16.28 -9.62
N ASN A 261 13.73 16.51 -10.92
CA ASN A 261 13.82 15.46 -11.95
C ASN A 261 15.20 14.81 -11.97
N LYS A 262 16.27 15.60 -11.92
CA LYS A 262 17.64 15.08 -11.86
C LYS A 262 17.85 14.21 -10.62
N LYS A 263 17.47 14.70 -9.43
CA LYS A 263 17.57 13.94 -8.17
C LYS A 263 16.77 12.63 -8.22
N ALA A 264 15.55 12.68 -8.76
CA ALA A 264 14.70 11.48 -8.88
C ALA A 264 15.35 10.41 -9.79
N ASN A 265 15.99 10.83 -10.88
CA ASN A 265 16.68 9.93 -11.80
C ASN A 265 17.98 9.35 -11.22
N GLU A 266 18.74 10.14 -10.45
CA GLU A 266 19.93 9.66 -9.73
C GLU A 266 19.58 8.58 -8.69
N ILE A 267 18.47 8.76 -7.98
CA ILE A 267 17.99 7.77 -7.01
C ILE A 267 17.56 6.46 -7.71
N LYS A 268 17.00 6.52 -8.91
CA LYS A 268 16.69 5.32 -9.71
C LYS A 268 17.94 4.61 -10.22
N GLY A 269 18.97 5.35 -10.59
CA GLY A 269 20.23 4.76 -11.10
C GLY A 269 21.07 4.07 -10.02
N THR A 270 20.69 4.18 -8.75
CA THR A 270 21.40 3.59 -7.59
C THR A 270 20.66 2.41 -6.95
N THR A 271 19.52 2.00 -7.50
CA THR A 271 18.75 0.81 -7.13
C THR A 271 18.85 -0.26 -8.19
#